data_AF-A0A2V6WU14-F1
#
_entry.id   AF-A0A2V6WU14-F1
#
_cell.length_a   1.000
_cell.length_b   1.000
_cell.length_c   1.000
_cell.angle_alpha   90.00
_cell.angle_beta   90.00
_cell.angle_gamma   90.00
#
_symmetry.space_group_name_H-M   'P 1'
#
loop_
_entity.id
_entity.type
_entity.pdbx_description
1 polymer ?
#
loop_
_entity_poly.entity_id
_entity_poly.type
_entity_poly.pdbx_seq_one_letter_code
_entity_poly.pdbx_strand_id
1 'polypeptide(L)' 'MRSIDVHAHLTPQCFWQATEKGGDWHTLRREKDERGQEVAIVGGRRQILPPRAKWTPEERLGDMDSLGVDVHVVSPY' A
#
# COMPACT_ATOMS: atom_id res chain seq x y z
N MET A 1 14.67 -13.37 21.24
CA MET A 1 15.26 -12.86 19.99
C MET A 1 14.16 -12.10 19.27
N ARG A 2 14.43 -10.95 18.63
CA ARG A 2 13.38 -10.21 17.90
C ARG A 2 13.24 -10.76 16.47
N SER A 3 12.01 -10.92 16.01
CA SER A 3 11.63 -11.25 14.64
C SER A 3 11.52 -9.96 13.82
N ILE A 4 12.34 -9.83 12.77
CA ILE A 4 12.41 -8.64 11.93
C ILE A 4 12.18 -9.07 10.48
N ASP A 5 11.14 -8.54 9.85
CA ASP A 5 10.93 -8.67 8.41
C ASP A 5 11.29 -7.35 7.71
N VAL A 6 12.19 -7.47 6.74
CA VAL A 6 12.76 -6.35 5.98
C VAL A 6 12.20 -6.25 4.56
N HIS A 7 11.27 -7.13 4.19
CA HIS A 7 10.65 -7.15 2.87
C HIS A 7 9.13 -7.10 3.00
N ALA A 8 8.65 -5.97 3.50
CA ALA A 8 7.23 -5.65 3.56
C ALA A 8 6.92 -4.39 2.75
N HIS A 9 5.81 -4.41 2.01
CA HIS A 9 5.41 -3.27 1.16
C HIS A 9 4.12 -2.61 1.65
N LEU A 10 4.03 -1.29 1.49
CA LEU A 10 2.80 -0.51 1.70
C LEU A 10 2.64 0.57 0.64
N THR A 11 1.43 1.10 0.47
CA THR A 11 1.21 2.32 -0.28
C THR A 11 0.88 3.44 0.69
N PRO A 12 1.58 4.61 0.65
CA PRO A 12 1.40 5.67 1.65
C PRO A 12 -0.05 6.15 1.76
N GLN A 13 -0.52 6.41 2.99
CA GLN A 13 -1.89 6.91 3.22
C GLN A 13 -2.17 8.25 2.52
N CYS A 14 -1.16 9.11 2.40
CA CYS A 14 -1.29 10.36 1.65
C CYS A 14 -1.55 10.16 0.15
N PHE A 15 -1.05 9.08 -0.46
CA PHE A 15 -1.39 8.72 -1.84
C PHE A 15 -2.88 8.36 -1.95
N TRP A 16 -3.39 7.53 -1.04
CA TRP A 16 -4.80 7.12 -1.04
C TRP A 16 -5.71 8.33 -0.87
N GLN A 17 -5.41 9.20 0.10
CA GLN A 17 -6.19 10.40 0.36
C GLN A 17 -6.19 11.39 -0.82
N ALA A 18 -5.03 11.62 -1.44
CA ALA A 18 -4.90 12.52 -2.58
C ALA A 18 -5.64 12.02 -3.82
N THR A 19 -5.64 10.69 -4.04
CA THR A 19 -6.24 10.06 -5.21
C THR A 19 -7.69 9.59 -4.98
N GLU A 20 -8.23 9.74 -3.77
CA GLU A 20 -9.60 9.28 -3.44
C GLU A 20 -10.69 9.92 -4.27
N LYS A 21 -10.52 11.22 -4.56
CA LYS A 21 -11.49 12.03 -5.31
C LYS A 21 -11.09 12.21 -6.78
N GLY A 22 -10.27 11.29 -7.31
CA GLY A 22 -9.77 11.35 -8.69
C GLY A 22 -8.63 12.37 -8.90
N GLY A 23 -7.97 12.81 -7.84
CA GLY A 23 -6.76 13.62 -7.92
C GLY A 23 -5.50 12.79 -8.19
N ASP A 24 -4.38 13.48 -8.32
CA ASP A 24 -3.06 12.90 -8.54
C ASP A 24 -2.18 13.10 -7.29
N TRP A 25 -1.16 12.25 -7.13
CA TRP A 25 -0.15 12.41 -6.09
C TRP A 25 1.25 12.29 -6.70
N HIS A 26 1.99 13.41 -6.77
CA HIS A 26 3.32 13.47 -7.38
C HIS A 26 3.41 12.75 -8.74
N THR A 27 2.53 13.09 -9.69
CA THR A 27 2.41 12.47 -11.03
C THR A 27 1.88 11.03 -11.04
N LEU A 28 1.61 10.43 -9.88
CA LEU A 28 0.95 9.12 -9.77
C LEU A 28 -0.57 9.30 -9.79
N ARG A 29 -1.25 8.41 -10.50
CA ARG A 29 -2.72 8.36 -10.54
C ARG A 29 -3.21 7.03 -9.99
N ARG A 30 -4.43 7.03 -9.45
CA ARG A 30 -5.12 5.81 -9.04
C ARG A 30 -6.37 5.63 -9.88
N GLU A 31 -6.56 4.42 -10.38
CA GLU A 31 -7.72 4.02 -11.17
C GLU A 31 -8.27 2.71 -10.61
N LYS A 32 -9.52 2.38 -10.97
CA LYS A 32 -10.05 1.03 -10.81
C LYS A 32 -10.09 0.34 -12.16
N ASP A 33 -9.69 -0.92 -12.23
CA ASP A 33 -9.87 -1.72 -13.44
C ASP A 33 -11.34 -2.18 -13.62
N GLU A 34 -11.61 -2.91 -14.69
CA GLU A 34 -12.94 -3.45 -15.01
C GLU A 34 -13.50 -4.38 -13.93
N ARG A 35 -12.63 -4.95 -13.09
CA ARG A 35 -12.98 -5.84 -11.98
C ARG A 35 -13.05 -5.10 -10.64
N GLY A 36 -12.86 -3.78 -10.65
CA GLY A 36 -12.87 -2.93 -9.46
C GLY A 36 -11.58 -2.99 -8.64
N GLN A 37 -10.49 -3.59 -9.14
CA GLN A 37 -9.20 -3.61 -8.46
C GLN A 37 -8.54 -2.23 -8.52
N GLU A 38 -7.91 -1.83 -7.42
CA GLU A 38 -7.15 -0.59 -7.34
C GLU A 38 -5.85 -0.73 -8.15
N VAL A 39 -5.58 0.23 -9.02
CA VAL A 39 -4.40 0.26 -9.89
C VAL A 39 -3.71 1.61 -9.77
N ALA A 40 -2.41 1.61 -9.50
CA ALA A 40 -1.57 2.79 -9.62
C ALA A 40 -1.04 2.93 -11.06
N ILE A 41 -1.06 4.15 -11.58
CA ILE A 41 -0.42 4.52 -12.84
C ILE A 41 0.89 5.23 -12.52
N VAL A 42 2.01 4.57 -12.76
CA VAL A 42 3.36 5.04 -12.45
C VAL A 42 4.16 5.12 -13.75
N GLY A 43 4.49 6.33 -14.21
CA GLY A 43 5.22 6.53 -15.47
C GLY A 43 4.51 5.89 -16.68
N GLY A 44 3.18 5.93 -16.71
CA GLY A 44 2.35 5.31 -17.75
C GLY A 44 2.18 3.79 -17.64
N ARG A 45 2.81 3.15 -16.65
CA ARG A 45 2.65 1.71 -16.38
C ARG A 45 1.58 1.48 -15.32
N ARG A 46 0.78 0.43 -15.50
CA ARG A 46 -0.25 -0.01 -14.56
C ARG A 46 0.37 -0.97 -13.55
N GLN A 47 0.18 -0.70 -12.26
CA GLN A 47 0.58 -1.57 -11.15
C GLN A 47 -0.65 -1.88 -10.28
N ILE A 48 -0.91 -3.17 -10.06
CA ILE A 48 -2.02 -3.60 -9.21
C ILE A 48 -1.66 -3.30 -7.76
N LEU A 49 -2.55 -2.61 -7.05
CA LEU A 49 -2.44 -2.40 -5.61
C LEU A 49 -3.21 -3.51 -4.88
N PRO A 50 -2.52 -4.43 -4.18
CA PRO A 50 -3.22 -5.48 -3.45
C PRO A 50 -4.10 -4.90 -2.35
N PRO A 51 -5.11 -5.61 -1.86
CA PRO A 51 -6.00 -5.10 -0.80
C PRO A 51 -5.27 -4.61 0.46
N ARG A 52 -4.10 -5.19 0.77
CA ARG A 52 -3.26 -4.79 1.91
C ARG A 52 -2.49 -3.48 1.70
N ALA A 53 -2.41 -2.99 0.47
CA ALA A 53 -1.70 -1.77 0.13
C ALA A 53 -2.33 -0.51 0.74
N LYS A 54 -3.65 -0.55 1.04
CA LYS A 54 -4.38 0.54 1.70
C LYS A 54 -4.41 0.45 3.22
N TRP A 55 -3.78 -0.55 3.82
CA TRP A 55 -3.85 -0.76 5.27
C TRP A 55 -3.32 0.45 6.04
N THR A 56 -4.06 0.83 7.09
CA THR A 56 -3.55 1.79 8.07
C THR A 56 -2.42 1.17 8.88
N PRO A 57 -1.61 1.99 9.59
CA PRO A 57 -0.63 1.46 10.54
C PRO A 57 -1.24 0.46 11.54
N GLU A 58 -2.46 0.71 12.02
CA GLU A 58 -3.15 -0.14 13.00
C GLU A 58 -3.55 -1.50 12.40
N GLU A 59 -4.10 -1.53 11.19
CA GLU A 59 -4.40 -2.79 10.48
C GLU A 59 -3.13 -3.62 10.25
N ARG A 60 -2.02 -2.93 9.90
CA ARG A 60 -0.72 -3.59 9.73
C ARG A 60 -0.16 -4.13 11.03
N LEU A 61 -0.28 -3.39 12.14
CA LEU A 61 0.14 -3.87 13.46
C LEU A 61 -0.65 -5.11 13.87
N GLY A 62 -1.96 -5.15 13.59
CA GLY A 62 -2.76 -6.36 13.82
C GLY A 62 -2.29 -7.57 12.99
N ASP A 63 -1.89 -7.37 11.74
CA ASP A 63 -1.29 -8.43 10.90
C ASP A 63 0.08 -8.87 11.48
N MET A 64 0.93 -7.93 11.90
CA MET A 64 2.22 -8.21 12.54
C MET A 64 2.06 -9.06 13.81
N ASP A 65 1.09 -8.72 14.66
CA ASP A 65 0.76 -9.49 15.86
C ASP A 65 0.32 -10.92 15.50
N SER A 66 -0.49 -11.08 14.44
CA SER A 66 -0.93 -12.40 13.98
C SER A 66 0.20 -13.27 13.41
N LEU A 67 1.25 -12.65 12.87
CA LEU A 67 2.41 -13.31 12.28
C LEU A 67 3.56 -13.51 13.27
N GLY A 68 3.51 -12.89 14.45
CA GLY A 68 4.62 -12.90 15.40
C GLY A 68 5.85 -12.13 14.90
N VAL A 69 5.63 -11.03 14.16
CA VAL A 69 6.70 -10.15 13.67
C VAL A 69 6.81 -8.91 14.55
N ASP A 70 7.97 -8.71 15.17
CA ASP A 70 8.18 -7.57 16.08
C ASP A 70 8.42 -6.26 15.32
N VAL A 71 9.06 -6.33 14.14
CA VAL A 71 9.41 -5.15 13.33
C VAL A 71 9.23 -5.46 11.85
N HIS A 72 8.47 -4.61 11.17
CA HIS A 72 8.51 -4.49 9.71
C HIS A 72 9.34 -3.27 9.31
N VAL A 73 10.34 -3.47 8.45
CA VAL A 73 10.92 -2.38 7.65
C VAL A 73 10.16 -2.35 6.32
N VAL A 74 9.53 -1.22 6.02
CA VAL A 74 8.59 -1.11 4.90
C VAL A 74 9.17 -0.28 3.75
N SER A 75 8.81 -0.65 2.53
CA SER A 75 9.05 0.12 1.31
C SER A 75 7.75 0.35 0.51
N PRO A 76 7.71 1.35 -0.38
CA PRO A 76 6.62 1.49 -1.35
C PRO A 76 6.52 0.28 -2.29
N TYR A 77 5.30 -0.06 -2.72
CA TYR A 77 5.03 -1.00 -3.83
C TYR A 77 5.55 -0.47 -5.19
#